data_AF-A0A7C1AF02-F1
#
_entry.id   AF-A0A7C1AF02-F1
#
_cell.length_a   1.000
_cell.length_b   1.000
_cell.length_c   1.000
_cell.angle_alpha   90.00
_cell.angle_beta   90.00
_cell.angle_gamma   90.00
#
_symmetry.space_group_name_H-M   'P 1'
#
loop_
_entity.id
_entity.type
_entity.pdbx_description
1 polymer ?
#
loop_
_entity_poly.entity_id
_entity_poly.type
_entity_poly.pdbx_seq_one_letter_code
_entity_poly.pdbx_strand_id
1 'polypeptide(L)' 'GKIVMKPAKEGTGLIAGGAVRAVMEVVGVHNIVAKSIGTHNSFNTLRAVLDGLTNLKDAESVKKRMGKVEE' A
#
# COMPACT_ATOMS: atom_id res chain seq x y z
N GLY A 1 2.07 -3.09 13.62
CA GLY A 1 0.79 -3.74 13.30
C GLY A 1 0.92 -4.45 11.97
N LYS A 2 -0.04 -5.30 11.57
CA LYS A 2 -0.01 -5.92 10.25
C LYS A 2 -1.12 -5.31 9.40
N ILE A 3 -0.76 -4.77 8.24
CA ILE A 3 -1.71 -4.25 7.25
C ILE A 3 -1.57 -5.07 5.97
N VAL A 4 -2.69 -5.43 5.36
CA VAL A 4 -2.72 -5.97 4.01
C VAL A 4 -3.31 -4.89 3.11
N MET A 5 -2.61 -4.59 2.03
CA MET A 5 -2.99 -3.57 1.05
C MET A 5 -3.00 -4.22 -0.34
N LYS A 6 -4.04 -3.94 -1.13
CA LYS A 6 -4.15 -4.41 -2.52
C LYS A 6 -4.60 -3.27 -3.43
N PRO A 7 -4.00 -3.14 -4.63
CA PRO A 7 -4.51 -2.21 -5.63
C PRO A 7 -5.95 -2.59 -6.01
N ALA A 8 -6.77 -1.59 -6.29
CA ALA A 8 -8.15 -1.76 -6.68
C ALA A 8 -8.38 -1.25 -8.12
N LYS A 9 -9.49 -1.68 -8.74
CA LYS A 9 -9.89 -1.17 -10.06
C LYS A 9 -10.26 0.31 -9.96
N GLU A 10 -10.18 1.03 -11.07
CA GLU A 10 -10.66 2.41 -11.16
C GLU A 10 -12.13 2.51 -10.73
N GLY A 11 -12.46 3.59 -10.02
CA GLY A 11 -13.80 3.80 -9.46
C GLY A 11 -14.08 3.05 -8.15
N THR A 12 -13.17 2.21 -7.66
CA THR A 12 -13.34 1.55 -6.35
C THR A 12 -13.21 2.53 -5.18
N GLY A 13 -12.36 3.55 -5.33
CA GLY A 13 -12.06 4.48 -4.27
C GLY A 13 -11.17 3.90 -3.16
N LEU A 14 -11.18 4.56 -2.01
CA LEU A 14 -10.38 4.24 -0.83
C LEU A 14 -11.17 3.39 0.17
N ILE A 15 -11.04 2.06 0.08
CA ILE A 15 -11.65 1.12 1.03
C ILE A 15 -10.61 0.75 2.09
N ALA A 16 -10.48 1.58 3.12
CA ALA A 16 -9.52 1.39 4.19
C ALA A 16 -10.02 1.93 5.54
N GLY A 17 -9.41 1.47 6.65
CA GLY A 17 -9.65 2.05 7.97
C GLY A 17 -9.13 3.48 8.09
N GLY A 18 -9.70 4.30 8.99
CA GLY A 18 -9.48 5.75 9.03
C GLY A 18 -8.01 6.19 9.03
N ALA A 19 -7.15 5.56 9.85
CA ALA A 19 -5.73 5.89 9.90
C ALA A 19 -5.00 5.62 8.57
N VAL A 20 -5.35 4.53 7.89
CA VAL A 20 -4.75 4.15 6.60
C VAL A 20 -5.27 5.07 5.51
N ARG A 21 -6.56 5.37 5.52
CA ARG A 21 -7.21 6.28 4.57
C ARG A 21 -6.57 7.66 4.57
N ALA A 22 -6.35 8.24 5.75
CA ALA A 22 -5.71 9.56 5.88
C ALA A 22 -4.33 9.61 5.20
N VAL A 23 -3.53 8.55 5.35
CA VAL A 23 -2.21 8.46 4.68
C VAL A 23 -2.37 8.33 3.17
N MET A 24 -3.25 7.43 2.72
CA MET A 24 -3.44 7.18 1.28
C MET A 24 -3.96 8.41 0.53
N GLU A 25 -4.83 9.21 1.16
CA GLU A 25 -5.30 10.49 0.61
C GLU A 25 -4.16 11.48 0.42
N VAL A 26 -3.26 11.61 1.40
CA VAL A 26 -2.10 12.52 1.31
C VAL A 26 -1.07 12.07 0.27
N VAL A 27 -0.86 10.75 0.13
CA VAL A 27 0.07 10.20 -0.87
C VAL A 27 -0.53 10.24 -2.29
N GLY A 28 -1.82 10.56 -2.44
CA GLY A 28 -2.49 10.65 -3.74
C GLY A 28 -2.94 9.30 -4.31
N VAL A 29 -3.11 8.28 -3.46
CA VAL A 29 -3.62 6.98 -3.89
C VAL A 29 -5.15 7.00 -3.86
N HIS A 30 -5.78 6.82 -5.02
CA HIS A 30 -7.24 6.94 -5.13
C HIS A 30 -8.00 5.61 -5.12
N ASN A 31 -7.35 4.50 -5.49
CA ASN A 31 -8.01 3.19 -5.63
C ASN A 31 -7.24 2.09 -4.89
N ILE A 32 -7.67 1.76 -3.68
CA ILE A 32 -7.01 0.73 -2.85
C ILE A 32 -7.99 0.07 -1.90
N VAL A 33 -7.76 -1.21 -1.63
CA VAL A 33 -8.43 -1.96 -0.54
C VAL A 33 -7.38 -2.31 0.51
N ALA A 34 -7.60 -1.92 1.75
CA ALA A 34 -6.68 -2.19 2.85
C ALA A 34 -7.39 -2.66 4.12
N LYS A 35 -6.79 -3.62 4.81
CA LYS A 35 -7.29 -4.18 6.08
C LYS A 35 -6.16 -4.30 7.10
N SER A 36 -6.40 -3.76 8.30
CA SER A 36 -5.56 -4.03 9.49
C SER A 36 -5.91 -5.39 10.06
N ILE A 37 -4.89 -6.19 10.35
CA ILE A 37 -5.00 -7.53 10.91
C ILE A 37 -4.32 -7.54 12.29
N GLY A 38 -5.05 -8.03 13.29
CA GLY A 38 -4.56 -8.28 14.65
C GLY A 38 -4.51 -7.08 15.58
N THR A 39 -4.15 -5.87 15.12
CA THR A 39 -4.07 -4.67 15.97
C THR A 39 -5.08 -3.59 15.59
N HIS A 40 -5.63 -2.94 16.63
CA HIS A 40 -6.50 -1.76 16.53
C HIS A 40 -5.77 -0.45 16.87
N ASN A 41 -4.49 -0.49 17.24
CA ASN A 41 -3.72 0.71 17.57
C ASN A 41 -3.32 1.46 16.28
N SER A 42 -3.91 2.64 16.07
CA SER A 42 -3.68 3.49 14.90
C SER A 42 -2.22 3.86 14.69
N PHE A 43 -1.45 4.11 15.74
CA PHE A 43 -0.03 4.48 15.62
C PHE A 43 0.80 3.33 15.02
N ASN A 44 0.53 2.10 15.47
CA ASN A 44 1.17 0.90 14.95
C ASN A 44 0.70 0.55 13.55
N THR A 45 -0.52 0.94 13.17
CA THR A 45 -1.03 0.81 11.81
C THR A 45 -0.34 1.81 10.87
N LEU A 46 -0.20 3.07 11.28
CA LEU A 46 0.50 4.11 10.49
C LEU A 46 1.95 3.71 10.19
N ARG A 47 2.69 3.26 11.21
CA ARG A 47 4.06 2.75 11.02
C ARG A 47 4.12 1.61 10.01
N ALA A 48 3.18 0.67 10.06
CA ALA A 48 3.13 -0.46 9.14
C ALA A 48 2.76 -0.04 7.71
N VAL A 49 1.91 0.99 7.56
CA VAL A 49 1.57 1.55 6.24
C VAL A 49 2.79 2.23 5.63
N LEU A 50 3.49 3.07 6.38
CA LEU A 50 4.69 3.75 5.90
C LEU A 50 5.77 2.75 5.49
N ASP A 51 6.06 1.77 6.34
CA ASP A 51 7.01 0.68 6.03
C ASP A 51 6.59 -0.10 4.78
N GLY A 52 5.30 -0.42 4.64
CA GLY A 52 4.77 -1.09 3.46
C GLY A 52 4.94 -0.28 2.17
N LEU A 53 4.67 1.03 2.22
CA LEU A 53 4.83 1.93 1.07
C LEU A 53 6.30 2.11 0.68
N THR A 54 7.21 2.25 1.64
CA THR A 54 8.65 2.40 1.36
C THR A 54 9.29 1.14 0.78
N ASN A 55 8.70 -0.04 1.04
CA ASN A 55 9.19 -1.32 0.54
C ASN A 55 8.59 -1.71 -0.83
N LEU A 56 7.68 -0.91 -1.39
CA LEU A 56 7.17 -1.13 -2.75
C LEU A 56 8.31 -0.99 -3.76
N LYS A 57 8.25 -1.82 -4.81
CA LYS A 57 9.23 -1.83 -5.89
C LYS A 57 8.49 -1.73 -7.21
N ASP A 58 9.03 -0.91 -8.11
CA ASP A 58 8.52 -0.81 -9.47
C ASP A 58 8.77 -2.11 -10.23
N ALA A 59 7.80 -2.50 -11.06
CA ALA A 59 7.89 -3.71 -11.86
C ALA A 59 9.14 -3.69 -12.77
N GLU A 60 9.46 -2.55 -13.37
CA GLU A 60 10.65 -2.37 -14.22
C GLU A 60 11.96 -2.55 -13.43
N SER A 61 12.06 -1.91 -12.26
CA SER A 61 13.21 -2.03 -11.35
C SER A 61 13.43 -3.49 -10.93
N VAL A 62 12.35 -4.24 -10.71
CA VAL A 62 12.42 -5.68 -10.39
C VAL A 62 12.85 -6.51 -11.60
N LYS A 63 12.28 -6.27 -12.79
CA LYS A 63 12.65 -6.96 -14.03
C LYS A 63 14.14 -6.78 -14.35
N LYS A 64 14.64 -5.55 -14.27
CA LYS A 64 16.06 -5.22 -14.48
C LYS A 64 16.98 -5.92 -13.49
N ARG A 65 16.60 -5.99 -12.20
CA ARG A 65 17.35 -6.75 -11.19
C ARG A 65 17.34 -8.26 -11.43
N MET A 66 16.26 -8.80 -11.99
CA MET A 66 16.12 -10.23 -12.29
C MET A 66 16.75 -10.64 -13.63
N GLY A 67 17.41 -9.72 -14.34
CA GLY A 67 18.08 -10.02 -15.62
C GLY A 67 17.12 -10.29 -16.78
N LYS A 68 15.82 -10.04 -16.62
CA LYS A 68 14.84 -10.07 -17.71
C LYS A 68 14.81 -8.70 -18.36
N VAL A 69 15.75 -8.50 -19.29
CA VAL A 69 15.69 -7.40 -20.27
C VAL A 69 14.64 -7.83 -21.28
N GLU A 70 13.49 -7.15 -21.31
CA GLU A 70 12.58 -7.24 -22.46
C GLU A 70 12.97 -6.12 -23.43
N GLU A 71 13.12 -6.52 -24.70
CA GLU A 71 13.17 -5.65 -25.89
C GLU A 71 11.93 -4.76 -26.00
#